data_AF-G5K781-F1
#
_entry.id   AF-G5K781-F1
#
_cell.length_a   1.000
_cell.length_b   1.000
_cell.length_c   1.000
_cell.angle_alpha   90.00
_cell.angle_beta   90.00
_cell.angle_gamma   90.00
#
_symmetry.space_group_name_H-M   'P 1'
#
loop_
_entity.id
_entity.type
_entity.pdbx_description
1 polymer ?
#
loop_
_entity_poly.entity_id
_entity_poly.type
_entity_poly.pdbx_seq_one_letter_code
_entity_poly.pdbx_strand_id
1 'polypeptide(L)'
;MKKVLLIVNPASGGEQAKAFEEVARDKLTHHFDHVDTRYTKDIGDAKDFAREASKEHYDSIFVMGGDGTVNEAVNGIAEQDYVPKFGFLPLGTVNDLARALEIPLDPQEAIDCLTFEQTRPLDIGKVNDSYFTNIVAIGNITASINNVDDKQKTALGPMAYVL
;
A
#
# COMPACT_ATOMS: atom_id res chain seq x y z
N MET A 1 8.03 4.43 23.20
CA MET A 1 8.47 5.24 22.06
C MET A 1 7.74 4.69 20.85
N LYS A 2 6.81 5.45 20.26
CA LYS A 2 5.99 5.02 19.12
C LYS A 2 6.81 5.06 17.84
N LYS A 3 7.01 3.91 17.18
CA LYS A 3 7.74 3.78 15.91
C LYS A 3 6.78 3.54 14.74
N VAL A 4 7.07 4.15 13.61
CA VAL A 4 6.39 3.86 12.33
C VAL A 4 7.40 3.64 11.21
N LEU A 5 7.09 2.67 10.35
CA LEU A 5 7.79 2.47 9.10
C LEU A 5 6.95 3.01 7.93
N LEU A 6 7.50 3.95 7.18
CA LEU A 6 6.98 4.40 5.90
C LEU A 6 7.65 3.63 4.75
N ILE A 7 6.89 2.78 4.07
CA ILE A 7 7.32 2.04 2.88
C ILE A 7 6.88 2.82 1.64
N VAL A 8 7.81 3.24 0.81
CA VAL A 8 7.54 4.05 -0.39
C VAL A 8 7.85 3.22 -1.63
N ASN A 9 6.90 3.10 -2.56
CA ASN A 9 7.16 2.63 -3.91
C ASN A 9 7.45 3.83 -4.84
N PRO A 10 8.72 4.06 -5.24
CA PRO A 10 9.09 5.21 -6.06
C PRO A 10 8.48 5.19 -7.48
N ALA A 11 7.99 4.03 -7.94
CA ALA A 11 7.34 3.90 -9.24
C ALA A 11 5.85 4.29 -9.21
N SER A 12 5.27 4.56 -8.02
CA SER A 12 3.88 5.00 -7.86
C SER A 12 3.78 6.52 -7.69
N GLY A 13 2.64 7.12 -8.04
CA GLY A 13 2.33 8.53 -7.75
C GLY A 13 2.83 9.57 -8.76
N GLY A 14 3.55 9.16 -9.81
CA GLY A 14 4.00 10.06 -10.89
C GLY A 14 4.95 11.17 -10.41
N GLU A 15 4.96 12.31 -11.10
CA GLU A 15 5.89 13.42 -10.84
C GLU A 15 5.77 14.01 -9.44
N GLN A 16 4.59 13.95 -8.82
CA GLN A 16 4.30 14.54 -7.51
C GLN A 16 4.57 13.59 -6.34
N ALA A 17 4.94 12.33 -6.59
CA ALA A 17 5.10 11.30 -5.55
C ALA A 17 6.02 11.75 -4.40
N LYS A 18 7.14 12.40 -4.72
CA LYS A 18 8.08 12.92 -3.73
C LYS A 18 7.50 14.03 -2.85
N ALA A 19 6.68 14.91 -3.44
CA ALA A 19 6.03 15.97 -2.66
C ALA A 19 5.03 15.37 -1.66
N PHE A 20 4.23 14.38 -2.11
CA PHE A 20 3.32 13.66 -1.22
C PHE A 20 4.06 12.89 -0.13
N GLU A 21 5.21 12.29 -0.44
CA GLU A 21 6.07 11.64 0.55
C GLU A 21 6.53 12.60 1.64
N GLU A 22 6.98 13.80 1.26
CA GLU A 22 7.42 14.81 2.23
C GLU A 22 6.30 15.22 3.18
N VAL A 23 5.10 15.47 2.65
CA VAL A 23 3.91 15.83 3.46
C VAL A 23 3.47 14.67 4.35
N ALA A 24 3.45 13.44 3.81
CA ALA A 24 3.10 12.25 4.58
C ALA A 24 4.09 12.00 5.72
N ARG A 25 5.40 12.09 5.45
CA ARG A 25 6.46 11.95 6.45
C ARG A 25 6.35 13.02 7.53
N ASP A 26 6.13 14.28 7.15
CA ASP A 26 5.92 15.36 8.11
C ASP A 26 4.74 15.06 9.04
N LYS A 27 3.59 14.65 8.48
CA LYS A 27 2.42 14.26 9.28
C LYS A 27 2.70 13.07 10.22
N LEU A 28 3.50 12.09 9.79
CA LEU A 28 3.92 10.97 10.64
C LEU A 28 4.84 11.44 11.78
N THR A 29 5.77 12.35 11.54
CA THR A 29 6.68 12.84 12.59
C THR A 29 5.98 13.62 13.71
N HIS A 30 4.78 14.15 13.43
CA HIS A 30 3.95 14.79 14.46
C HIS A 30 3.24 13.78 15.38
N HIS A 31 3.12 12.51 14.99
CA HIS A 31 2.39 11.49 15.76
C HIS A 31 3.29 10.37 16.33
N PHE A 32 4.40 10.08 15.68
CA PHE A 32 5.33 9.03 16.06
C PHE A 32 6.65 9.61 16.55
N ASP A 33 7.22 9.00 17.58
CA ASP A 33 8.51 9.41 18.13
C ASP A 33 9.67 9.07 17.19
N HIS A 34 9.46 8.08 16.31
CA HIS A 34 10.44 7.64 15.32
C HIS A 34 9.77 7.25 14.00
N VAL A 35 10.25 7.82 12.90
CA VAL A 35 9.75 7.57 11.55
C VAL A 35 10.91 7.05 10.70
N ASP A 36 10.87 5.77 10.36
CA ASP A 36 11.77 5.18 9.37
C ASP A 36 11.13 5.26 7.98
N THR A 37 11.96 5.45 6.95
CA THR A 37 11.50 5.44 5.56
C THR A 37 12.34 4.44 4.77
N ARG A 38 11.68 3.54 4.03
CA ARG A 38 12.32 2.59 3.12
C ARG A 38 11.68 2.62 1.75
N TYR A 39 12.54 2.52 0.73
CA TYR A 39 12.15 2.61 -0.67
C TYR A 39 12.25 1.22 -1.31
N THR A 40 11.16 0.76 -1.93
CA THR A 40 11.20 -0.47 -2.71
C THR A 40 12.01 -0.26 -3.98
N LYS A 41 12.71 -1.30 -4.40
CA LYS A 41 13.48 -1.38 -5.65
C LYS A 41 12.94 -2.49 -6.54
N ASP A 42 12.56 -3.62 -5.93
CA ASP A 42 12.09 -4.82 -6.62
C ASP A 42 10.82 -5.38 -5.98
N ILE A 43 10.18 -6.31 -6.71
CA ILE A 43 9.00 -7.06 -6.24
C ILE A 43 9.38 -7.83 -4.98
N GLY A 44 8.56 -7.71 -3.93
CA GLY A 44 8.75 -8.38 -2.64
C GLY A 44 9.40 -7.50 -1.57
N ASP A 45 9.99 -6.36 -1.93
CA ASP A 45 10.64 -5.48 -0.95
C ASP A 45 9.65 -4.98 0.11
N ALA A 46 8.44 -4.59 -0.29
CA ALA A 46 7.44 -4.12 0.67
C ALA A 46 7.03 -5.22 1.65
N LYS A 47 6.97 -6.47 1.18
CA LYS A 47 6.71 -7.64 2.02
C LYS A 47 7.82 -7.86 3.05
N ASP A 48 9.08 -7.80 2.61
CA ASP A 48 10.22 -8.03 3.50
C ASP A 48 10.39 -6.89 4.52
N PHE A 49 10.24 -5.63 4.10
CA PHE A 49 10.27 -4.49 5.02
C PHE A 49 9.14 -4.54 6.05
N ALA A 50 7.92 -4.91 5.61
CA ALA A 50 6.79 -5.02 6.52
C ALA A 50 6.97 -6.17 7.53
N ARG A 51 7.55 -7.30 7.10
CA ARG A 51 7.92 -8.41 7.98
C ARG A 51 8.99 -8.01 9.00
N GLU A 52 10.01 -7.26 8.58
CA GLU A 52 11.04 -6.72 9.49
C GLU A 52 10.40 -5.81 10.55
N ALA A 53 9.54 -4.88 10.14
CA ALA A 53 8.85 -3.98 11.06
C ALA A 53 7.95 -4.71 12.07
N SER A 54 7.30 -5.79 11.64
CA SER A 54 6.56 -6.68 12.54
C SER A 54 7.47 -7.32 13.61
N LYS A 55 8.60 -7.91 13.19
CA LYS A 55 9.59 -8.53 14.10
C LYS A 55 10.22 -7.54 15.07
N GLU A 56 10.39 -6.30 14.64
CA GLU A 56 10.93 -5.21 15.45
C GLU A 56 9.86 -4.47 16.28
N HIS A 57 8.61 -4.97 16.27
CA HIS A 57 7.49 -4.40 17.02
C HIS A 57 7.23 -2.91 16.75
N TYR A 58 7.24 -2.50 15.48
CA TYR A 58 6.79 -1.16 15.08
C TYR A 58 5.31 -0.98 15.38
N ASP A 59 4.91 0.14 15.98
CA ASP A 59 3.49 0.41 16.26
C ASP A 59 2.63 0.51 15.00
N SER A 60 3.23 0.96 13.89
CA SER A 60 2.52 1.13 12.63
C SER A 60 3.41 0.94 11.39
N ILE A 61 2.79 0.53 10.30
CA ILE A 61 3.36 0.54 8.95
C ILE A 61 2.45 1.40 8.08
N PHE A 62 3.05 2.30 7.32
CA PHE A 62 2.40 3.11 6.30
C PHE A 62 2.99 2.80 4.92
N VAL A 63 2.14 2.54 3.93
CA VAL A 63 2.58 2.24 2.56
C VAL A 63 2.18 3.36 1.61
N MET A 64 3.10 3.86 0.81
CA MET A 64 2.82 4.78 -0.30
C MET A 64 3.01 4.02 -1.62
N GLY A 65 1.90 3.67 -2.28
CA GLY A 65 1.94 2.83 -3.47
C GLY A 65 0.57 2.50 -4.04
N GLY A 66 0.56 1.63 -5.06
CA GLY A 66 -0.67 1.03 -5.59
C GLY A 66 -1.07 -0.28 -4.90
N ASP A 67 -2.08 -0.95 -5.45
CA ASP A 67 -2.63 -2.20 -4.89
C ASP A 67 -1.58 -3.30 -4.70
N GLY A 68 -0.62 -3.41 -5.61
CA GLY A 68 0.49 -4.38 -5.51
C GLY A 68 1.38 -4.15 -4.29
N THR A 69 1.85 -2.92 -4.08
CA THR A 69 2.69 -2.57 -2.92
C THR A 69 1.94 -2.79 -1.60
N VAL A 70 0.66 -2.39 -1.56
CA VAL A 70 -0.21 -2.60 -0.40
C VAL A 70 -0.37 -4.08 -0.11
N ASN A 71 -0.63 -4.89 -1.14
CA ASN A 71 -0.79 -6.33 -1.01
C ASN A 71 0.50 -7.03 -0.54
N GLU A 72 1.66 -6.63 -1.05
CA GLU A 72 2.95 -7.15 -0.61
C GLU A 72 3.18 -6.88 0.88
N ALA A 73 2.97 -5.65 1.33
CA ALA A 73 3.15 -5.29 2.74
C ALA A 73 2.18 -6.06 3.66
N VAL A 74 0.92 -6.24 3.25
CA VAL A 74 -0.05 -7.08 3.98
C VAL A 74 0.43 -8.52 4.07
N ASN A 75 0.95 -9.09 2.98
CA ASN A 75 1.57 -10.42 2.99
C ASN A 75 2.81 -10.52 3.89
N GLY A 76 3.46 -9.40 4.21
CA GLY A 76 4.60 -9.34 5.12
C GLY A 76 4.21 -9.44 6.59
N ILE A 77 3.04 -8.92 6.96
CA ILE A 77 2.55 -8.88 8.35
C ILE A 77 1.45 -9.89 8.67
N ALA A 78 0.79 -10.47 7.66
CA ALA A 78 -0.24 -11.48 7.87
C ALA A 78 0.30 -12.69 8.64
N GLU A 79 -0.45 -13.12 9.66
CA GLU A 79 -0.11 -14.24 10.56
C GLU A 79 1.27 -14.12 11.26
N GLN A 80 1.84 -12.92 11.37
CA GLN A 80 3.00 -12.71 12.25
C GLN A 80 2.56 -12.70 13.73
N ASP A 81 3.49 -13.04 14.63
CA ASP A 81 3.25 -13.02 16.09
C ASP A 81 2.82 -11.63 16.61
N TYR A 82 3.29 -10.57 15.94
CA TYR A 82 2.89 -9.20 16.18
C TYR A 82 2.51 -8.52 14.87
N VAL A 83 1.32 -7.93 14.83
CA VAL A 83 0.81 -7.24 13.64
C VAL A 83 0.73 -5.74 13.93
N PRO A 84 1.61 -4.91 13.33
CA PRO A 84 1.52 -3.45 13.40
C PRO A 84 0.17 -2.94 12.88
N LYS A 85 -0.27 -1.76 13.35
CA LYS A 85 -1.36 -1.06 12.67
C LYS A 85 -0.94 -0.77 11.23
N PHE A 86 -1.87 -0.93 10.29
CA PHE A 86 -1.58 -0.77 8.87
C PHE A 86 -2.34 0.41 8.28
N GLY A 87 -1.63 1.28 7.58
CA GLY A 87 -2.19 2.38 6.80
C GLY A 87 -1.53 2.48 5.44
N PHE A 88 -2.16 3.18 4.51
CA PHE A 88 -1.60 3.39 3.18
C PHE A 88 -2.11 4.66 2.52
N LEU A 89 -1.34 5.18 1.56
CA LEU A 89 -1.69 6.29 0.69
C LEU A 89 -1.83 5.77 -0.75
N PRO A 90 -2.98 5.98 -1.39
CA PRO A 90 -3.27 5.44 -2.72
C PRO A 90 -2.53 6.22 -3.81
N LEU A 91 -1.37 5.72 -4.24
CA LEU A 91 -0.56 6.31 -5.31
C LEU A 91 -0.60 5.53 -6.63
N GLY A 92 -1.36 4.44 -6.69
CA GLY A 92 -1.56 3.65 -7.91
C GLY A 92 -2.64 4.21 -8.83
N THR A 93 -2.84 3.57 -9.97
CA THR A 93 -3.90 3.94 -10.95
C THR A 93 -5.27 3.46 -10.50
N VAL A 94 -5.33 2.25 -9.93
CA VAL A 94 -6.58 1.62 -9.51
C VAL A 94 -6.82 2.00 -8.05
N ASN A 95 -6.16 1.39 -7.06
CA ASN A 95 -6.37 1.63 -5.63
C ASN A 95 -7.74 1.11 -5.15
N ASP A 96 -8.03 -0.15 -5.43
CA ASP A 96 -9.31 -0.77 -5.08
C ASP A 96 -9.55 -0.80 -3.57
N LEU A 97 -8.51 -1.07 -2.78
CA LEU A 97 -8.66 -1.08 -1.32
C LEU A 97 -9.01 0.33 -0.80
N ALA A 98 -8.46 1.40 -1.39
CA ALA A 98 -8.83 2.76 -1.02
C ALA A 98 -10.32 3.03 -1.32
N ARG A 99 -10.82 2.61 -2.50
CA ARG A 99 -12.24 2.73 -2.84
C ARG A 99 -13.13 1.97 -1.86
N ALA A 100 -12.78 0.73 -1.56
CA ALA A 100 -13.54 -0.11 -0.64
C ALA A 100 -13.57 0.46 0.79
N LEU A 101 -12.50 1.16 1.19
CA LEU A 101 -12.39 1.78 2.50
C LEU A 101 -12.86 3.24 2.53
N GLU A 102 -13.38 3.77 1.41
CA GLU A 102 -13.80 5.16 1.25
C GLU A 102 -12.68 6.18 1.57
N ILE A 103 -11.44 5.80 1.30
CA ILE A 103 -10.28 6.69 1.38
C ILE A 103 -10.25 7.57 0.12
N PRO A 104 -10.03 8.89 0.25
CA PRO A 104 -9.87 9.76 -0.91
C PRO A 104 -8.82 9.24 -1.89
N LEU A 105 -9.10 9.34 -3.19
CA LEU A 105 -8.16 8.90 -4.23
C LEU A 105 -7.15 9.99 -4.60
N ASP A 106 -7.44 11.25 -4.28
CA ASP A 106 -6.44 12.31 -4.34
C ASP A 106 -5.44 12.12 -3.19
N PRO A 107 -4.12 12.00 -3.48
CA PRO A 107 -3.14 11.74 -2.44
C PRO A 107 -3.06 12.83 -1.37
N GLN A 108 -3.27 14.10 -1.72
CA GLN A 108 -3.25 15.19 -0.75
C GLN A 108 -4.44 15.08 0.19
N GLU A 109 -5.64 14.87 -0.34
CA GLU A 109 -6.84 14.64 0.47
C GLU A 109 -6.70 13.39 1.36
N ALA A 110 -6.13 12.31 0.84
CA ALA A 110 -5.87 11.10 1.60
C ALA A 110 -4.91 11.36 2.78
N ILE A 111 -3.85 12.14 2.54
CA ILE A 111 -2.93 12.58 3.60
C ILE A 111 -3.66 13.46 4.60
N ASP A 112 -4.46 14.43 4.16
CA ASP A 112 -5.17 15.37 5.03
C ASP A 112 -6.19 14.66 5.95
N CYS A 113 -6.92 13.69 5.40
CA CYS A 113 -7.87 12.85 6.14
C CYS A 113 -7.21 11.79 7.03
N LEU A 114 -5.89 11.57 6.93
CA LEU A 114 -5.23 10.53 7.72
C LEU A 114 -5.35 10.79 9.22
N THR A 115 -5.90 9.82 9.96
CA THR A 115 -6.05 9.83 11.43
C THR A 115 -5.44 8.54 12.00
N PHE A 116 -4.67 8.67 13.08
CA PHE A 116 -3.97 7.55 13.72
C PHE A 116 -4.77 6.88 14.86
N GLU A 117 -5.82 7.54 15.34
CA GLU A 117 -6.68 7.07 16.44
C GLU A 117 -7.90 6.28 15.93
N GLN A 118 -8.35 6.56 14.70
CA GLN A 118 -9.48 5.87 14.10
C GLN A 118 -8.99 4.65 13.32
N THR A 119 -9.08 3.48 13.95
CA THR A 119 -8.73 2.21 13.33
C THR A 119 -9.93 1.27 13.33
N ARG A 120 -10.00 0.38 12.35
CA ARG A 120 -10.99 -0.70 12.29
C ARG A 120 -10.30 -2.01 11.90
N PRO A 121 -10.84 -3.16 12.33
CA PRO A 121 -10.43 -4.45 11.78
C PRO A 121 -10.64 -4.48 10.26
N LEU A 122 -9.74 -5.15 9.55
CA LEU A 122 -9.84 -5.41 8.12
C LEU A 122 -9.66 -6.90 7.89
N ASP A 123 -10.66 -7.53 7.29
CA ASP A 123 -10.55 -8.93 6.88
C ASP A 123 -9.62 -9.05 5.68
N ILE A 124 -8.79 -10.10 5.67
CA ILE A 124 -7.93 -10.46 4.55
C ILE A 124 -8.25 -11.88 4.11
N GLY A 125 -8.16 -12.13 2.81
CA GLY A 125 -8.32 -13.46 2.26
C GLY A 125 -7.01 -14.23 2.25
N LYS A 126 -7.09 -15.56 2.33
CA LYS A 126 -5.95 -16.47 2.19
C LYS A 126 -6.27 -17.56 1.16
N VAL A 127 -5.36 -17.76 0.21
CA VAL A 127 -5.35 -18.91 -0.70
C VAL A 127 -3.99 -19.55 -0.63
N ASN A 128 -3.93 -20.82 -0.20
CA ASN A 128 -2.68 -21.52 0.10
C ASN A 128 -1.82 -20.67 1.06
N ASP A 129 -0.58 -20.36 0.66
CA ASP A 129 0.40 -19.61 1.45
C ASP A 129 0.42 -18.10 1.11
N SER A 130 -0.59 -17.60 0.39
CA SER A 130 -0.65 -16.20 -0.04
C SER A 130 -1.93 -15.50 0.42
N TYR A 131 -1.78 -14.22 0.78
CA TYR A 131 -2.87 -13.38 1.26
C TYR A 131 -3.30 -12.37 0.20
N PHE A 132 -4.57 -11.98 0.24
CA PHE A 132 -5.11 -10.96 -0.66
C PHE A 132 -6.06 -10.02 0.07
N THR A 133 -6.05 -8.75 -0.35
CA THR A 133 -6.86 -7.67 0.23
C THR A 133 -8.12 -7.38 -0.57
N ASN A 134 -8.21 -7.85 -1.82
CA ASN A 134 -9.32 -7.51 -2.71
C ASN A 134 -9.92 -8.75 -3.40
N ILE A 135 -9.27 -9.28 -4.45
CA ILE A 135 -9.88 -10.31 -5.30
C ILE A 135 -8.89 -11.39 -5.74
N VAL A 136 -9.40 -12.62 -5.91
CA VAL A 136 -8.75 -13.72 -6.63
C VAL A 136 -9.56 -14.00 -7.89
N ALA A 137 -8.92 -13.94 -9.05
CA ALA A 137 -9.56 -14.18 -10.35
C ALA A 137 -9.04 -15.49 -10.97
N ILE A 138 -9.95 -16.32 -11.49
CA ILE A 138 -9.63 -17.62 -12.11
C ILE A 138 -10.34 -17.68 -13.48
N GLY A 139 -9.60 -18.04 -14.54
CA GLY A 139 -10.14 -18.17 -15.90
C GLY A 139 -9.39 -17.33 -16.94
N ASN A 140 -9.97 -17.22 -18.14
CA ASN A 140 -9.34 -16.59 -19.33
C ASN A 140 -9.21 -15.06 -19.28
N ILE A 141 -9.40 -14.46 -18.10
CA ILE A 141 -9.16 -13.04 -17.79
C ILE A 141 -7.64 -12.75 -17.70
N THR A 142 -6.81 -13.78 -17.54
CA THR A 142 -5.35 -13.67 -17.37
C THR A 142 -4.57 -13.35 -18.66
N ALA A 143 -5.16 -13.55 -19.85
CA ALA A 143 -4.49 -13.25 -21.13
C ALA A 143 -4.50 -11.75 -21.48
N SER A 144 -5.50 -10.99 -21.00
CA SER A 144 -5.60 -9.54 -21.20
C SER A 144 -4.75 -8.76 -20.19
N ILE A 145 -4.74 -9.16 -18.91
CA ILE A 145 -4.02 -8.43 -17.84
C ILE A 145 -2.50 -8.43 -18.03
N ASN A 146 -1.93 -9.50 -18.58
CA ASN A 146 -0.47 -9.65 -18.74
C ASN A 146 0.13 -8.93 -19.96
N ASN A 147 -0.70 -8.38 -20.86
CA ASN A 147 -0.24 -7.71 -22.09
C ASN A 147 -0.47 -6.19 -22.11
N VAL A 148 -0.87 -5.60 -20.97
CA VAL A 148 -1.09 -4.15 -20.88
C VAL A 148 0.21 -3.46 -20.50
N ASP A 149 0.81 -2.75 -21.46
CA ASP A 149 1.99 -1.91 -21.24
C ASP A 149 1.66 -0.78 -20.25
N ASP A 150 2.63 -0.30 -19.47
CA ASP A 150 2.39 0.72 -18.43
C ASP A 150 1.83 2.03 -19.02
N LYS A 151 2.11 2.29 -20.30
CA LYS A 151 1.50 3.36 -21.10
C LYS A 151 0.00 3.17 -21.29
N GLN A 152 -0.46 1.95 -21.52
CA GLN A 152 -1.88 1.63 -21.70
C GLN A 152 -2.63 1.70 -20.38
N LYS A 153 -2.02 1.27 -19.26
CA LYS A 153 -2.60 1.46 -17.91
C LYS A 153 -2.83 2.93 -17.59
N THR A 154 -1.86 3.78 -17.94
CA THR A 154 -1.92 5.23 -17.72
C THR A 154 -2.96 5.90 -18.62
N ALA A 155 -3.06 5.49 -19.89
CA ALA A 155 -3.98 6.11 -20.87
C ALA A 155 -5.44 5.63 -20.75
N LEU A 156 -5.67 4.37 -20.38
CA LEU A 156 -7.00 3.72 -20.43
C LEU A 156 -7.57 3.44 -19.03
N GLY A 157 -6.79 3.61 -17.96
CA GLY A 157 -7.26 3.41 -16.58
C GLY A 157 -7.87 2.02 -16.37
N PRO A 158 -8.99 1.88 -15.64
CA PRO A 158 -9.65 0.59 -15.39
C PRO A 158 -10.06 -0.17 -16.67
N MET A 159 -10.28 0.53 -17.79
CA MET A 159 -10.67 -0.09 -19.07
C MET A 159 -9.52 -0.85 -19.73
N ALA A 160 -8.27 -0.59 -19.32
CA ALA A 160 -7.10 -1.29 -19.87
C ALA A 160 -7.15 -2.80 -19.63
N TYR A 161 -7.89 -3.25 -18.61
CA TYR A 161 -8.00 -4.65 -18.22
C TYR A 161 -9.15 -5.41 -18.90
N VAL A 162 -9.99 -4.71 -19.68
CA VAL A 162 -11.17 -5.27 -20.35
C VAL A 162 -10.94 -5.49 -21.86
N LEU A 163 -9.86 -4.94 -22.40
CA LEU A 163 -9.46 -5.05 -23.81
C LEU A 163 -8.56 -6.27 -24.05
#